data_AF-A0A8S4BQG6-F1
#
_entry.id   AF-A0A8S4BQG6-F1
#
_cell.length_a   1.000
_cell.length_b   1.000
_cell.length_c   1.000
_cell.angle_alpha   90.00
_cell.angle_beta   90.00
_cell.angle_gamma   90.00
#
_symmetry.space_group_name_H-M   'P 1'
#
loop_
_entity.id
_entity.type
_entity.pdbx_description
1 polymer ?
#
loop_
_entity_poly.entity_id
_entity_poly.type
_entity_poly.pdbx_seq_one_letter_code
_entity_poly.pdbx_strand_id
1 'polypeptide(L)'
;MPFPFGKSQKSPAEIVRYLKENVASLEKLDAADSKKCERVAEEASKHLASLKEVLSGTGDKEPQTEAVAQLAQELYNTNLLIALIANLQKIDFEVWKGKKDVVHLFSNIVRRQIGTRTPTVEYICTHPEILFMLLKGYESAEVALNCGMMLRECLRHEPLARTVLFSEDFFCFFRYVELSTFDIASDAFASFKVSTEYEKLLHSENYVTKRQSLKTQLHHHDKVHQPCRELEADDEHA
;
A
#
# COMPACT_ATOMS: atom_id res chain seq x y z
N MET A 1 -49.09 18.28 4.21
CA MET A 1 -47.78 18.93 4.41
C MET A 1 -46.78 18.29 3.46
N PRO A 2 -46.05 19.04 2.63
CA PRO A 2 -45.11 18.45 1.69
C PRO A 2 -43.83 18.00 2.41
N PHE A 3 -43.41 16.77 2.10
CA PHE A 3 -42.15 16.18 2.52
C PHE A 3 -40.97 16.94 1.88
N PRO A 4 -39.89 17.28 2.61
CA PRO A 4 -38.72 17.87 1.99
C PRO A 4 -37.94 16.77 1.26
N PHE A 5 -37.67 17.01 -0.02
CA PHE A 5 -36.76 16.24 -0.85
C PHE A 5 -35.36 16.18 -0.20
N GLY A 6 -35.07 15.10 0.52
CA GLY A 6 -33.70 14.72 0.84
C GLY A 6 -33.10 14.00 -0.36
N LYS A 7 -31.98 14.49 -0.90
CA LYS A 7 -31.16 13.72 -1.85
C LYS A 7 -30.91 12.35 -1.21
N SER A 8 -31.29 11.27 -1.90
CA SER A 8 -31.00 9.91 -1.43
C SER A 8 -29.52 9.81 -1.06
N GLN A 9 -29.23 9.56 0.22
CA GLN A 9 -27.87 9.38 0.70
C GLN A 9 -27.35 8.08 0.07
N LYS A 10 -26.31 8.20 -0.78
CA LYS A 10 -25.73 7.05 -1.48
C LYS A 10 -25.31 5.98 -0.47
N SER A 11 -25.63 4.73 -0.76
CA SER A 11 -25.18 3.61 0.07
C SER A 11 -23.65 3.45 0.01
N PRO A 12 -23.00 2.86 1.03
CA PRO A 12 -21.55 2.60 0.99
C PRO A 12 -21.13 1.81 -0.26
N ALA A 13 -21.96 0.86 -0.70
CA ALA A 13 -21.71 0.07 -1.90
C ALA A 13 -21.70 0.92 -3.18
N GLU A 14 -22.66 1.84 -3.32
CA GLU A 14 -22.68 2.77 -4.46
C GLU A 14 -21.45 3.68 -4.46
N ILE A 15 -21.04 4.18 -3.28
CA ILE A 15 -19.86 5.04 -3.16
C ILE A 15 -18.59 4.28 -3.58
N VAL A 16 -18.42 3.02 -3.15
CA VAL A 16 -17.30 2.16 -3.57
C VAL A 16 -17.29 1.94 -5.08
N ARG A 17 -18.46 1.68 -5.68
CA ARG A 17 -18.58 1.49 -7.14
C ARG A 17 -18.16 2.75 -7.90
N TYR A 18 -18.70 3.92 -7.52
CA TYR A 18 -18.32 5.19 -8.16
C TYR A 18 -16.85 5.53 -7.94
N LEU A 19 -16.30 5.26 -6.75
CA LEU A 19 -14.87 5.48 -6.49
C LEU A 19 -14.00 4.59 -7.39
N LYS A 20 -14.38 3.32 -7.60
CA LYS A 20 -13.67 2.44 -8.55
C LYS A 20 -13.72 2.98 -9.98
N GLU A 21 -14.89 3.42 -10.45
CA GLU A 21 -15.05 3.99 -11.79
C GLU A 21 -14.20 5.26 -11.96
N ASN A 22 -14.12 6.10 -10.92
CA ASN A 22 -13.28 7.30 -10.93
C ASN A 22 -11.79 6.94 -10.96
N VAL A 23 -11.33 5.99 -10.14
CA VAL A 23 -9.94 5.52 -10.15
C VAL A 23 -9.56 4.91 -11.51
N ALA A 24 -10.42 4.06 -12.08
CA ALA A 24 -10.22 3.49 -13.41
C ALA A 24 -10.25 4.55 -14.53
N SER A 25 -10.94 5.66 -14.31
CA SER A 25 -10.92 6.80 -15.22
C SER A 25 -9.60 7.56 -15.10
N LEU A 26 -9.09 7.80 -13.88
CA LEU A 26 -7.78 8.42 -13.66
C LEU A 26 -6.62 7.62 -14.27
N GLU A 27 -6.73 6.30 -14.32
CA GLU A 27 -5.73 5.44 -14.99
C GLU A 27 -5.58 5.78 -16.48
N LYS A 28 -6.68 6.15 -17.15
CA LYS A 28 -6.76 6.35 -18.61
C LYS A 28 -6.53 7.80 -19.06
N LEU A 29 -6.51 8.75 -18.13
CA LEU A 29 -6.34 10.17 -18.46
C LEU A 29 -4.85 10.52 -18.53
N ASP A 30 -4.50 11.27 -19.57
CA ASP A 30 -3.14 11.78 -19.80
C ASP A 30 -3.05 13.28 -19.46
N ALA A 31 -1.84 13.84 -19.52
CA ALA A 31 -1.58 15.26 -19.23
C ALA A 31 -2.42 16.23 -20.09
N ALA A 32 -2.85 15.82 -21.29
CA ALA A 32 -3.73 16.60 -22.16
C ALA A 32 -5.15 16.79 -21.58
N ASP A 33 -5.59 15.89 -20.69
CA ASP A 33 -6.91 15.89 -20.06
C ASP A 33 -6.92 16.58 -18.68
N SER A 34 -5.95 17.44 -18.38
CA SER A 34 -5.74 18.06 -17.06
C SER A 34 -7.04 18.53 -16.37
N LYS A 35 -7.93 19.26 -17.06
CA LYS A 35 -9.21 19.73 -16.49
C LYS A 35 -10.20 18.61 -16.17
N LYS A 36 -10.20 17.52 -16.94
CA LYS A 36 -11.05 16.35 -16.69
C LYS A 36 -10.47 15.50 -15.56
N CYS A 37 -9.15 15.37 -15.54
CA CYS A 37 -8.41 14.70 -14.47
C CYS A 37 -8.71 15.34 -13.11
N GLU A 38 -8.61 16.67 -13.02
CA GLU A 38 -8.93 17.44 -11.82
C GLU A 38 -10.35 17.18 -11.30
N ARG A 39 -11.35 17.20 -12.19
CA ARG A 39 -12.75 16.91 -11.82
C ARG A 39 -12.94 15.48 -11.28
N VAL A 40 -12.37 14.49 -11.96
CA VAL A 40 -12.49 13.08 -11.54
C VAL A 40 -11.77 12.86 -10.21
N ALA A 41 -10.62 13.49 -10.00
CA ALA A 41 -9.87 13.45 -8.75
C ALA A 41 -10.61 14.11 -7.58
N GLU A 42 -11.28 15.25 -7.81
CA GLU A 42 -12.15 15.87 -6.82
C GLU A 42 -13.31 14.96 -6.41
N GLU A 43 -13.96 14.31 -7.38
CA GLU A 43 -15.06 13.40 -7.10
C GLU A 43 -14.59 12.15 -6.33
N ALA A 44 -13.43 11.59 -6.71
CA ALA A 44 -12.80 10.51 -5.96
C ALA A 44 -12.50 10.93 -4.51
N SER A 45 -11.99 12.15 -4.31
CA SER A 45 -11.71 12.70 -2.98
C SER A 45 -12.97 12.86 -2.13
N LYS A 46 -14.08 13.35 -2.72
CA LYS A 46 -15.38 13.45 -2.05
C LYS A 46 -15.89 12.07 -1.62
N HIS A 47 -15.78 11.06 -2.50
CA HIS A 47 -16.17 9.69 -2.17
C HIS A 47 -15.27 9.09 -1.06
N LEU A 48 -13.95 9.29 -1.10
CA LEU A 48 -13.02 8.86 -0.06
C LEU A 48 -13.36 9.47 1.30
N ALA A 49 -13.68 10.77 1.35
CA ALA A 49 -14.11 11.45 2.56
C ALA A 49 -15.40 10.84 3.12
N SER A 50 -16.40 10.56 2.28
CA SER A 50 -17.62 9.88 2.70
C SER A 50 -17.37 8.46 3.23
N LEU A 51 -16.47 7.69 2.60
CA LEU A 51 -16.11 6.35 3.10
C LEU A 51 -15.39 6.41 4.45
N LYS A 52 -14.55 7.42 4.65
CA LYS A 52 -13.90 7.67 5.94
C LYS A 52 -14.90 8.00 7.05
N GLU A 53 -15.94 8.77 6.75
CA GLU A 53 -17.02 9.04 7.71
C GLU A 53 -17.79 7.76 8.07
N VAL A 54 -18.03 6.87 7.10
CA VAL A 54 -18.65 5.55 7.39
C VAL A 54 -17.78 4.73 8.34
N LEU A 55 -16.45 4.76 8.19
CA LEU A 55 -15.52 4.00 9.04
C LEU A 55 -15.30 4.63 10.42
N SER A 56 -15.30 5.96 10.50
CA SER A 56 -14.92 6.70 11.72
C SER A 56 -16.12 7.15 12.54
N GLY A 57 -17.32 7.14 11.96
CA GLY A 57 -18.48 7.85 12.49
C GLY A 57 -18.45 9.34 12.15
N THR A 58 -19.56 10.02 12.42
CA THR A 58 -19.72 11.47 12.19
C THR A 58 -20.00 12.18 13.52
N GLY A 59 -19.08 13.04 13.96
CA GLY A 59 -19.23 13.76 15.23
C GLY A 59 -19.31 12.80 16.42
N ASP A 60 -20.40 12.86 17.19
CA ASP A 60 -20.65 12.02 18.37
C ASP A 60 -21.28 10.65 18.06
N LYS A 61 -21.49 10.31 16.78
CA LYS A 61 -22.11 9.03 16.40
C LYS A 61 -21.05 8.00 16.02
N GLU A 62 -21.04 6.89 16.75
CA GLU A 62 -20.23 5.72 16.42
C GLU A 62 -20.56 5.16 15.02
N PRO A 63 -19.58 4.57 14.33
CA PRO A 63 -19.80 3.97 13.01
C PRO A 63 -20.80 2.81 13.08
N GLN A 64 -21.78 2.82 12.18
CA GLN A 64 -22.75 1.74 12.09
C GLN A 64 -22.07 0.45 11.62
N THR A 65 -22.09 -0.59 12.47
CA THR A 65 -21.38 -1.85 12.21
C THR A 65 -21.79 -2.51 10.89
N GLU A 66 -23.06 -2.44 10.54
CA GLU A 66 -23.59 -2.97 9.27
C GLU A 66 -23.06 -2.19 8.05
N ALA A 67 -23.01 -0.86 8.12
CA ALA A 67 -22.47 -0.03 7.06
C ALA A 67 -20.97 -0.28 6.85
N VAL A 68 -20.21 -0.46 7.93
CA VAL A 68 -18.79 -0.84 7.87
C VAL A 68 -18.61 -2.24 7.28
N ALA A 69 -19.49 -3.18 7.63
CA ALA A 69 -19.46 -4.53 7.07
C ALA A 69 -19.74 -4.53 5.57
N GLN A 70 -20.75 -3.78 5.13
CA GLN A 70 -21.09 -3.62 3.72
C GLN A 70 -19.97 -2.95 2.93
N LEU A 71 -19.38 -1.88 3.49
CA LEU A 71 -18.22 -1.21 2.91
C LEU A 71 -17.04 -2.16 2.74
N ALA A 72 -16.66 -2.88 3.79
CA ALA A 72 -15.55 -3.82 3.75
C ALA A 72 -15.78 -4.93 2.71
N GLN A 73 -16.99 -5.50 2.67
CA GLN A 73 -17.35 -6.52 1.70
C GLN A 73 -17.22 -6.02 0.26
N GLU A 74 -17.71 -4.81 -0.01
CA GLU A 74 -17.64 -4.25 -1.35
C GLU A 74 -16.20 -3.91 -1.76
N LEU A 75 -15.36 -3.47 -0.82
CA LEU A 75 -13.94 -3.24 -1.08
C LEU A 75 -13.20 -4.51 -1.50
N TYR A 76 -13.55 -5.66 -0.90
CA TYR A 76 -12.99 -6.96 -1.28
C TYR A 76 -13.52 -7.42 -2.63
N ASN A 77 -14.83 -7.35 -2.86
CA ASN A 77 -15.46 -7.79 -4.12
C ASN A 77 -14.94 -6.99 -5.33
N THR A 78 -14.65 -5.71 -5.12
CA THR A 78 -14.25 -4.80 -6.18
C THR A 78 -12.74 -4.69 -6.35
N ASN A 79 -11.94 -5.32 -5.49
CA ASN A 79 -10.48 -5.15 -5.41
C ASN A 79 -10.06 -3.66 -5.34
N LEU A 80 -10.90 -2.81 -4.74
CA LEU A 80 -10.66 -1.36 -4.74
C LEU A 80 -9.39 -0.99 -3.95
N LEU A 81 -9.03 -1.77 -2.92
CA LEU A 81 -7.78 -1.55 -2.17
C LEU A 81 -6.54 -1.60 -3.08
N ILE A 82 -6.52 -2.55 -4.02
CA ILE A 82 -5.43 -2.70 -5.00
C ILE A 82 -5.40 -1.47 -5.93
N ALA A 83 -6.55 -1.09 -6.48
CA ALA A 83 -6.66 0.04 -7.39
C ALA A 83 -6.26 1.37 -6.73
N LEU A 84 -6.63 1.58 -5.45
CA LEU A 84 -6.26 2.79 -4.70
C LEU A 84 -4.74 2.87 -4.45
N ILE A 85 -4.09 1.74 -4.12
CA ILE A 85 -2.64 1.70 -3.91
C ILE A 85 -1.91 1.91 -5.24
N ALA A 86 -2.34 1.25 -6.31
CA ALA A 86 -1.73 1.37 -7.63
C ALA A 86 -1.79 2.80 -8.19
N ASN A 87 -2.87 3.53 -7.88
CA ASN A 87 -3.09 4.90 -8.35
C ASN A 87 -2.77 5.97 -7.31
N LEU A 88 -2.08 5.62 -6.22
CA LEU A 88 -1.87 6.54 -5.10
C LEU A 88 -1.11 7.82 -5.50
N GLN A 89 -0.24 7.74 -6.51
CA GLN A 89 0.43 8.91 -7.11
C GLN A 89 -0.55 9.79 -7.92
N LYS A 90 -1.41 9.17 -8.73
CA LYS A 90 -2.36 9.88 -9.62
C LYS A 90 -3.55 10.50 -8.90
N ILE A 91 -3.82 10.08 -7.66
CA ILE A 91 -4.81 10.72 -6.80
C ILE A 91 -4.38 12.16 -6.43
N ASP A 92 -3.18 12.62 -6.82
CA ASP A 92 -2.67 13.95 -6.52
C ASP A 92 -2.60 14.92 -7.72
N PHE A 93 -3.29 16.06 -7.58
CA PHE A 93 -2.90 17.34 -8.17
C PHE A 93 -3.05 18.52 -7.17
N GLU A 94 -3.68 18.34 -5.99
CA GLU A 94 -3.82 19.43 -4.98
C GLU A 94 -4.02 18.98 -3.51
N VAL A 95 -3.88 17.70 -3.12
CA VAL A 95 -4.58 17.24 -1.89
C VAL A 95 -3.78 16.25 -1.02
N TRP A 96 -2.97 16.78 -0.10
CA TRP A 96 -2.42 16.05 1.06
C TRP A 96 -3.49 15.34 1.92
N LYS A 97 -4.79 15.65 1.74
CA LYS A 97 -5.91 14.95 2.38
C LYS A 97 -6.29 13.62 1.72
N GLY A 98 -6.18 13.47 0.39
CA GLY A 98 -6.67 12.29 -0.32
C GLY A 98 -5.84 11.04 0.01
N LYS A 99 -4.51 11.15 -0.08
CA LYS A 99 -3.59 10.07 0.32
C LYS A 99 -3.77 9.68 1.78
N LYS A 100 -3.98 10.66 2.66
CA LYS A 100 -4.27 10.41 4.09
C LYS A 100 -5.59 9.70 4.31
N ASP A 101 -6.63 10.05 3.56
CA ASP A 101 -7.92 9.37 3.65
C ASP A 101 -7.83 7.93 3.14
N VAL A 102 -7.01 7.66 2.10
CA VAL A 102 -6.69 6.29 1.66
C VAL A 102 -5.95 5.52 2.76
N VAL A 103 -4.89 6.09 3.34
CA VAL A 103 -4.15 5.47 4.45
C VAL A 103 -5.08 5.18 5.63
N HIS A 104 -5.96 6.12 5.98
CA HIS A 104 -6.93 5.96 7.07
C HIS A 104 -7.94 4.86 6.77
N LEU A 105 -8.50 4.84 5.56
CA LEU A 105 -9.43 3.80 5.10
C LEU A 105 -8.77 2.42 5.16
N PHE A 106 -7.57 2.30 4.58
CA PHE A 106 -6.81 1.05 4.55
C PHE A 106 -6.51 0.56 5.96
N SER A 107 -5.95 1.42 6.81
CA SER A 107 -5.55 1.08 8.18
C SER A 107 -6.74 0.65 9.04
N ASN A 108 -7.88 1.35 8.94
CA ASN A 108 -9.08 0.99 9.70
C ASN A 108 -9.62 -0.38 9.31
N ILE A 109 -9.62 -0.69 8.00
CA ILE A 109 -10.14 -1.96 7.51
C ILE A 109 -9.16 -3.10 7.84
N VAL A 110 -7.85 -2.90 7.74
CA VAL A 110 -6.86 -3.91 8.17
C VAL A 110 -7.01 -4.27 9.66
N ARG A 111 -7.24 -3.27 10.52
CA ARG A 111 -7.45 -3.48 11.97
C ARG A 111 -8.82 -4.09 12.32
N ARG A 112 -9.76 -4.16 11.37
CA ARG A 112 -11.12 -4.62 11.63
C ARG A 112 -11.13 -6.10 12.01
N GLN A 113 -11.78 -6.40 13.14
CA GLN A 113 -11.99 -7.77 13.63
C GLN A 113 -13.47 -8.12 13.66
N ILE A 114 -13.79 -9.38 13.36
CA ILE A 114 -15.11 -9.98 13.53
C ILE A 114 -14.92 -11.21 14.41
N GLY A 115 -15.19 -11.06 15.72
CA GLY A 115 -14.81 -12.05 16.72
C GLY A 115 -13.28 -12.18 16.78
N THR A 116 -12.76 -13.38 16.58
CA THR A 116 -11.31 -13.67 16.53
C THR A 116 -10.71 -13.56 15.13
N ARG A 117 -11.54 -13.29 14.10
CA ARG A 117 -11.10 -13.24 12.70
C ARG A 117 -10.75 -11.82 12.28
N THR A 118 -9.80 -11.73 11.36
CA THR A 118 -9.37 -10.49 10.71
C THR A 118 -9.61 -10.63 9.20
N PRO A 119 -10.83 -10.33 8.69
CA PRO A 119 -11.20 -10.62 7.30
C PRO A 119 -10.28 -9.96 6.27
N THR A 120 -9.82 -8.75 6.55
CA THR A 120 -8.92 -8.00 5.66
C THR A 120 -7.54 -8.66 5.56
N VAL A 121 -7.03 -9.18 6.68
CA VAL A 121 -5.76 -9.92 6.69
C VAL A 121 -5.90 -11.18 5.86
N GLU A 122 -7.01 -11.91 6.01
CA GLU A 122 -7.30 -13.10 5.19
C GLU A 122 -7.39 -12.74 3.70
N TYR A 123 -8.03 -11.62 3.36
CA TYR A 123 -8.09 -11.13 1.98
C TYR A 123 -6.71 -10.74 1.42
N ILE A 124 -5.85 -10.10 2.20
CA ILE A 124 -4.49 -9.74 1.77
C ILE A 124 -3.62 -11.01 1.62
N CYS A 125 -3.84 -12.05 2.43
CA CYS A 125 -3.16 -13.33 2.25
C CYS A 125 -3.48 -13.98 0.89
N THR A 126 -4.68 -13.77 0.33
CA THR A 126 -5.03 -14.24 -1.02
C THR A 126 -4.63 -13.28 -2.14
N HIS A 127 -4.21 -12.05 -1.80
CA HIS A 127 -3.79 -11.00 -2.73
C HIS A 127 -2.45 -10.36 -2.26
N PRO A 128 -1.36 -11.15 -2.21
CA PRO A 128 -0.07 -10.69 -1.66
C PRO A 128 0.56 -9.55 -2.47
N GLU A 129 0.13 -9.31 -3.70
CA GLU A 129 0.53 -8.17 -4.52
C GLU A 129 0.32 -6.83 -3.80
N ILE A 130 -0.66 -6.72 -2.91
CA ILE A 130 -0.90 -5.54 -2.07
C ILE A 130 0.36 -5.20 -1.26
N LEU A 131 0.98 -6.20 -0.62
CA LEU A 131 2.16 -6.01 0.22
C LEU A 131 3.35 -5.54 -0.62
N PHE A 132 3.53 -6.12 -1.80
CA PHE A 132 4.65 -5.80 -2.68
C PHE A 132 4.48 -4.44 -3.38
N MET A 133 3.26 -4.04 -3.73
CA MET A 133 2.99 -2.68 -4.22
C MET A 133 3.29 -1.63 -3.14
N LEU A 134 2.88 -1.88 -1.88
CA LEU A 134 3.20 -1.00 -0.76
C LEU A 134 4.71 -0.93 -0.52
N LEU A 135 5.42 -2.05 -0.61
CA LEU A 135 6.87 -2.10 -0.44
C LEU A 135 7.61 -1.34 -1.56
N LYS A 136 7.20 -1.51 -2.82
CA LYS A 136 7.74 -0.73 -3.96
C LYS A 136 7.39 0.75 -3.88
N GLY A 137 6.37 1.12 -3.11
CA GLY A 137 6.02 2.51 -2.83
C GLY A 137 7.16 3.36 -2.25
N TYR A 138 8.14 2.73 -1.57
CA TYR A 138 9.34 3.42 -1.08
C TYR A 138 10.24 3.97 -2.20
N GLU A 139 10.14 3.46 -3.43
CA GLU A 139 10.88 3.97 -4.58
C GLU A 139 10.37 5.34 -5.05
N SER A 140 9.15 5.73 -4.65
CA SER A 140 8.53 7.00 -5.00
C SER A 140 8.38 7.91 -3.80
N ALA A 141 9.24 8.93 -3.69
CA ALA A 141 9.27 9.87 -2.56
C ALA A 141 7.90 10.50 -2.23
N GLU A 142 7.07 10.77 -3.24
CA GLU A 142 5.76 11.40 -3.09
C GLU A 142 4.72 10.55 -2.33
N VAL A 143 4.86 9.23 -2.36
CA VAL A 143 3.92 8.27 -1.72
C VAL A 143 4.59 7.37 -0.69
N ALA A 144 5.93 7.37 -0.60
CA ALA A 144 6.71 6.48 0.24
C ALA A 144 6.21 6.41 1.69
N LEU A 145 5.99 7.56 2.34
CA LEU A 145 5.51 7.60 3.73
C LEU A 145 4.08 7.06 3.87
N ASN A 146 3.22 7.29 2.88
CA ASN A 146 1.86 6.75 2.88
C ASN A 146 1.86 5.22 2.74
N CYS A 147 2.68 4.71 1.81
CA CYS A 147 2.89 3.29 1.61
C CYS A 147 3.51 2.63 2.86
N GLY A 148 4.49 3.27 3.48
CA GLY A 148 5.13 2.80 4.71
C GLY A 148 4.16 2.69 5.88
N MET A 149 3.30 3.69 6.10
CA MET A 149 2.25 3.62 7.11
C MET A 149 1.31 2.42 6.90
N MET A 150 0.80 2.24 5.68
CA MET A 150 -0.09 1.12 5.35
C MET A 150 0.62 -0.23 5.45
N LEU A 151 1.87 -0.32 4.99
CA LEU A 151 2.68 -1.53 5.08
C LEU A 151 2.91 -1.94 6.53
N ARG A 152 3.26 -1.00 7.41
CA ARG A 152 3.43 -1.31 8.85
C ARG A 152 2.18 -1.84 9.49
N GLU A 153 1.00 -1.36 9.10
CA GLU A 153 -0.26 -1.91 9.60
C GLU A 153 -0.45 -3.37 9.16
N CYS A 154 -0.10 -3.71 7.93
CA CYS A 154 -0.08 -5.11 7.49
C CYS A 154 0.93 -5.95 8.30
N LEU A 155 2.15 -5.43 8.49
CA LEU A 155 3.24 -6.14 9.16
C LEU A 155 2.99 -6.42 10.64
N ARG A 156 2.00 -5.81 11.28
CA ARG A 156 1.57 -6.17 12.65
C ARG A 156 0.88 -7.53 12.73
N HIS A 157 0.49 -8.10 11.59
CA HIS A 157 -0.15 -9.40 11.52
C HIS A 157 0.86 -10.45 11.05
N GLU A 158 1.10 -11.47 11.88
CA GLU A 158 2.09 -12.52 11.60
C GLU A 158 1.97 -13.13 10.19
N PRO A 159 0.76 -13.45 9.66
CA PRO A 159 0.64 -14.03 8.31
C PRO A 159 1.19 -13.11 7.21
N LEU A 160 0.97 -11.80 7.32
CA LEU A 160 1.40 -10.83 6.30
C LEU A 160 2.89 -10.51 6.45
N ALA A 161 3.37 -10.37 7.68
CA ALA A 161 4.80 -10.22 7.97
C ALA A 161 5.59 -11.42 7.44
N ARG A 162 5.07 -12.64 7.62
CA ARG A 162 5.64 -13.86 7.05
C ARG A 162 5.70 -13.79 5.52
N THR A 163 4.65 -13.35 4.84
CA THR A 163 4.66 -13.22 3.38
C THR A 163 5.76 -12.28 2.89
N VAL A 164 5.91 -11.11 3.52
CA VAL A 164 6.97 -10.15 3.16
C VAL A 164 8.35 -10.71 3.51
N LEU A 165 8.53 -11.22 4.72
CA LEU A 165 9.83 -11.69 5.22
C LEU A 165 10.42 -12.81 4.34
N PHE A 166 9.58 -13.73 3.87
CA PHE A 166 10.02 -14.84 3.04
C PHE A 166 10.05 -14.51 1.53
N SER A 167 9.75 -13.28 1.14
CA SER A 167 9.85 -12.82 -0.25
C SER A 167 11.26 -12.34 -0.60
N GLU A 168 11.58 -12.31 -1.89
CA GLU A 168 12.83 -11.69 -2.37
C GLU A 168 12.79 -10.16 -2.25
N ASP A 169 11.60 -9.56 -2.35
CA ASP A 169 11.42 -8.11 -2.18
C ASP A 169 11.81 -7.63 -0.78
N PHE A 170 11.87 -8.51 0.23
CA PHE A 170 12.37 -8.15 1.57
C PHE A 170 13.76 -7.49 1.52
N PHE A 171 14.62 -7.90 0.58
CA PHE A 171 15.96 -7.32 0.44
C PHE A 171 15.95 -5.86 0.00
N CYS A 172 14.84 -5.38 -0.59
CA CYS A 172 14.67 -3.98 -0.92
C CYS A 172 14.73 -3.08 0.34
N PHE A 173 14.37 -3.59 1.53
CA PHE A 173 14.53 -2.82 2.77
C PHE A 173 15.97 -2.39 3.03
N PHE A 174 16.98 -3.22 2.73
CA PHE A 174 18.39 -2.83 2.90
C PHE A 174 18.76 -1.63 2.02
N ARG A 175 18.20 -1.57 0.81
CA ARG A 175 18.37 -0.41 -0.07
C ARG A 175 17.58 0.80 0.45
N TYR A 176 16.36 0.60 0.93
CA TYR A 176 15.49 1.70 1.37
C TYR A 176 15.98 2.37 2.66
N VAL A 177 16.57 1.63 3.60
CA VAL A 177 17.12 2.22 4.84
C VAL A 177 18.40 3.03 4.59
N GLU A 178 19.02 2.89 3.41
CA GLU A 178 20.20 3.64 2.98
C GLU A 178 19.86 4.83 2.08
N LEU A 179 18.57 5.12 1.85
CA LEU A 179 18.16 6.27 1.05
C LEU A 179 18.66 7.58 1.69
N SER A 180 19.07 8.53 0.83
CA SER A 180 19.54 9.85 1.27
C SER A 180 18.45 10.70 1.93
N THR A 181 17.17 10.40 1.66
CA THR A 181 16.02 11.05 2.32
C THR A 181 15.76 10.43 3.68
N PHE A 182 16.22 11.10 4.74
CA PHE A 182 16.16 10.60 6.12
C PHE A 182 14.77 10.13 6.54
N ASP A 183 13.70 10.89 6.25
CA ASP A 183 12.34 10.52 6.67
C ASP A 183 11.90 9.20 6.05
N ILE A 184 12.21 8.99 4.78
CA ILE A 184 11.86 7.76 4.05
C ILE A 184 12.71 6.59 4.55
N ALA A 185 14.01 6.80 4.72
CA ALA A 185 14.92 5.77 5.23
C ALA A 185 14.56 5.33 6.66
N SER A 186 14.25 6.30 7.53
CA SER A 186 13.80 6.06 8.90
C SER A 186 12.46 5.32 8.94
N ASP A 187 11.51 5.71 8.09
CA ASP A 187 10.22 5.03 7.95
C ASP A 187 10.38 3.59 7.44
N ALA A 188 11.24 3.37 6.43
CA ALA A 188 11.59 2.04 5.94
C ALA A 188 12.24 1.18 7.03
N PHE A 189 13.11 1.77 7.85
CA PHE A 189 13.74 1.08 8.98
C PHE A 189 12.72 0.67 10.04
N ALA A 190 11.74 1.53 10.32
CA ALA A 190 10.64 1.19 11.23
C ALA A 190 9.83 -0.01 10.70
N SER A 191 9.53 -0.03 9.40
CA SER A 191 8.83 -1.15 8.74
C SER A 191 9.64 -2.45 8.74
N PHE A 192 10.95 -2.35 8.48
CA PHE A 192 11.89 -3.45 8.59
C PHE A 192 11.88 -4.04 10.00
N LYS A 193 11.99 -3.18 11.03
CA LYS A 193 12.02 -3.61 12.44
C LYS A 193 10.78 -4.41 12.82
N VAL A 194 9.57 -3.93 12.50
CA VAL A 194 8.31 -4.64 12.77
C VAL A 194 8.30 -6.02 12.12
N SER A 195 8.79 -6.14 10.87
CA SER A 195 8.88 -7.44 10.18
C SER A 195 9.82 -8.42 10.90
N THR A 196 10.88 -7.91 11.54
CA THR A 196 11.88 -8.72 12.24
C THR A 196 11.51 -9.08 13.68
N GLU A 197 10.51 -8.42 14.29
CA GLU A 197 10.01 -8.76 15.63
C GLU A 197 9.47 -10.20 15.71
N TYR A 198 9.16 -10.80 14.56
CA TYR A 198 8.83 -12.21 14.44
C TYR A 198 10.07 -13.11 14.46
N GLU A 199 10.90 -12.99 15.50
CA GLU A 199 12.16 -13.74 15.65
C GLU A 199 11.96 -15.25 15.49
N LYS A 200 10.83 -15.80 15.94
CA LYS A 200 10.51 -17.23 15.76
C LYS A 200 10.44 -17.63 14.28
N LEU A 201 10.01 -16.72 13.40
CA LEU A 201 10.01 -16.95 11.95
C LEU A 201 11.41 -16.88 11.38
N LEU A 202 12.24 -15.94 11.86
CA LEU A 202 13.65 -15.80 11.46
C LEU A 202 14.49 -17.04 11.83
N HIS A 203 14.15 -17.72 12.92
CA HIS A 203 14.83 -18.94 13.35
C HIS A 203 14.19 -20.22 12.79
N SER A 204 13.14 -20.12 11.97
CA SER A 204 12.56 -21.30 11.33
C SER A 204 13.52 -21.87 10.29
N GLU A 205 13.64 -23.20 10.23
CA GLU A 205 14.52 -23.90 9.26
C GLU A 205 14.22 -23.48 7.82
N ASN A 206 12.95 -23.25 7.49
CA ASN A 206 12.50 -22.78 6.18
C ASN A 206 13.06 -21.39 5.85
N TYR A 207 13.07 -20.45 6.81
CA TYR A 207 13.59 -19.11 6.56
C TYR A 207 15.11 -19.11 6.42
N VAL A 208 15.81 -19.78 7.34
CA VAL A 208 17.29 -19.83 7.34
C VAL A 208 17.80 -20.49 6.07
N THR A 209 17.21 -21.62 5.68
CA THR A 209 17.58 -22.35 4.46
C THR A 209 17.28 -21.54 3.20
N LYS A 210 16.10 -20.90 3.14
CA LYS A 210 15.73 -20.02 2.01
C LYS A 210 16.64 -18.79 1.92
N ARG A 211 16.95 -18.16 3.05
CA ARG A 211 17.85 -16.99 3.15
C ARG A 211 19.26 -17.34 2.69
N GLN A 212 19.81 -18.48 3.11
CA GLN A 212 21.15 -18.91 2.70
C GLN A 212 21.20 -19.25 1.20
N SER A 213 20.13 -19.84 0.67
CA SER A 213 20.00 -20.15 -0.75
C SER A 213 19.93 -18.87 -1.60
N LEU A 214 19.10 -17.90 -1.21
CA LEU A 214 18.97 -16.59 -1.87
C LEU A 214 20.27 -15.78 -1.81
N LYS A 215 20.95 -15.76 -0.66
CA LYS A 215 22.26 -15.10 -0.52
C LYS A 215 23.27 -15.67 -1.50
N THR A 216 23.29 -17.00 -1.66
CA THR A 216 24.16 -17.68 -2.63
C THR A 216 23.82 -17.29 -4.07
N GLN A 217 22.53 -17.21 -4.41
CA GLN A 217 22.06 -16.84 -5.74
C GLN A 217 22.35 -15.37 -6.10
N LEU A 218 22.13 -14.42 -5.19
CA LEU A 218 22.51 -13.01 -5.39
C LEU A 218 24.03 -12.86 -5.57
N HIS A 219 24.85 -13.54 -4.75
CA HIS A 219 26.31 -13.52 -4.93
C HIS A 219 26.76 -14.11 -6.27
N HIS A 220 25.99 -15.04 -6.85
CA HIS A 220 26.24 -15.54 -8.20
C HIS A 220 25.80 -14.53 -9.27
N HIS A 221 24.66 -13.87 -9.08
CA HIS A 221 24.15 -12.86 -10.02
C HIS A 221 25.05 -11.61 -10.09
N ASP A 222 25.53 -11.11 -8.95
CA ASP A 222 26.47 -9.96 -8.90
C ASP A 222 27.83 -10.29 -9.53
N LYS A 223 28.27 -11.55 -9.45
CA LYS A 223 29.52 -12.01 -10.10
C LYS A 223 29.37 -12.20 -11.61
N VAL A 224 28.17 -12.51 -12.11
CA VAL A 224 27.92 -12.73 -13.55
C VAL A 224 27.70 -11.41 -14.29
N HIS A 225 27.30 -10.33 -13.59
CA HIS A 225 27.01 -9.02 -14.18
C HIS A 225 28.07 -7.93 -13.96
N GLN A 226 29.28 -8.27 -13.50
CA GLN A 226 30.38 -7.31 -13.44
C GLN A 226 31.01 -7.15 -14.83
N PRO A 227 30.86 -6.00 -15.53
CA PRO A 227 31.53 -5.81 -16.81
C PRO A 227 33.03 -5.70 -16.55
N CYS A 228 33.79 -6.42 -17.36
CA CYS A 228 35.25 -6.39 -17.45
C CYS A 228 35.79 -4.96 -17.30
N ARG A 229 36.42 -4.66 -16.17
CA ARG A 229 37.30 -3.50 -15.96
C ARG A 229 38.67 -4.00 -15.55
N GLU A 230 39.28 -4.79 -16.42
CA GLU A 230 40.71 -5.04 -16.41
C GLU A 230 41.13 -5.12 -17.87
N LEU A 231 41.64 -4.01 -18.40
CA LEU A 231 42.52 -3.89 -19.57
C LEU A 231 42.78 -2.39 -19.77
N GLU A 232 43.69 -1.85 -18.97
CA GLU A 232 44.48 -0.65 -19.27
C GLU A 232 45.62 -0.59 -18.22
N ALA A 233 46.48 -1.60 -18.31
CA ALA A 233 47.88 -1.47 -17.96
C ALA A 233 48.64 -1.68 -19.27
N ASP A 234 49.71 -0.90 -19.45
CA ASP A 234 50.67 -0.91 -20.56
C ASP A 234 50.41 0.10 -21.70
N ASP A 235 50.91 1.33 -21.49
CA ASP A 235 51.75 2.06 -22.45
C ASP A 235 52.38 3.23 -21.67
N GLU A 236 53.54 3.02 -21.03
CA GLU A 236 54.90 3.23 -21.56
C GLU A 236 55.31 4.70 -21.74
N HIS A 237 56.54 4.95 -21.28
CA HIS A 237 57.24 6.21 -21.19
C HIS A 237 57.32 7.00 -22.51
N ALA A 238 57.11 8.31 -22.40
CA ALA A 238 57.88 9.34 -23.11
C ALA A 238 57.85 10.66 -22.35
#